data_AF-G4TZR4-F1
#
_entry.id   AF-G4TZR4-F1
#
_cell.length_a   1.000
_cell.length_b   1.000
_cell.length_c   1.000
_cell.angle_alpha   90.00
_cell.angle_beta   90.00
_cell.angle_gamma   90.00
#
_symmetry.space_group_name_H-M   'P 1'
#
loop_
_entity.id
_entity.type
_entity.pdbx_description
1 polymer ?
#
loop_
_entity_poly.entity_id
_entity_poly.type
_entity_poly.pdbx_seq_one_letter_code
_entity_poly.pdbx_strand_id
1 'polypeptide(L)'
;MDVEAKVLSEPSTGGAGDDVDQQDDLVSVNEVDDMQNEQTWPTEEDMREGASAIDGTDDLPDADEGTTPKVVKRVPKGTSAYQAAWLLEDEEVDEDTSEPDDEEGTERDGGGSVDMNDGASEMASKVDDDEEYEDVVEEKSSRAVAFEDMDMEEEKRQLESWRARQKEHSTHLAFPDEIDTPMDIPARQRFARYRGLKSFRTSPWDPNENLPRDYAKIFRVGEKEWDSVSRKIMHGDAGDGIEPGTRVTLEIQGVPQAFMDAYDPTLPLVVHALYRHEHKKTVLNFTLQRNSEYNEPVRSKDSLILCVGPRRLAVNPLFSQHLRGGAKSTNNVHKFERFLREGVTSVGDHLRTVDIWKTSSHAPQGNRRSTM
;
A
#
# COMPACT_ATOMS: atom_id res chain seq x y z
N MET A 1 53.21 23.71 15.38
CA MET A 1 52.33 24.89 15.47
C MET A 1 51.09 24.39 16.17
N ASP A 2 51.05 24.55 17.49
CA ASP A 2 49.91 24.16 18.30
C ASP A 2 48.82 25.20 18.05
N VAL A 3 47.89 24.85 17.17
CA VAL A 3 46.69 25.67 16.94
C VAL A 3 45.79 25.40 18.14
N GLU A 4 45.69 26.37 19.05
CA GLU A 4 44.76 26.29 20.17
C GLU A 4 43.35 26.08 19.61
N ALA A 5 42.72 24.97 20.02
CA ALA A 5 41.37 24.64 19.62
C ALA A 5 40.40 25.66 20.24
N LYS A 6 39.95 26.62 19.44
CA LYS A 6 38.88 27.53 19.85
C LYS A 6 37.56 26.76 19.81
N VAL A 7 36.87 26.69 20.95
CA VAL A 7 35.51 26.15 21.02
C VAL A 7 34.60 27.08 20.22
N LEU A 8 34.03 26.57 19.12
CA LEU A 8 33.14 27.31 18.24
C LEU A 8 31.69 27.27 18.73
N SER A 9 31.32 26.20 19.44
CA SER A 9 30.05 26.04 20.15
C SER A 9 30.27 25.11 21.35
N GLU A 10 29.68 25.45 22.50
CA GLU A 10 29.73 24.57 23.67
C GLU A 10 28.65 23.48 23.56
N PRO A 11 28.93 22.23 23.98
CA PRO A 11 27.89 21.22 24.09
C PRO A 11 26.86 21.70 25.12
N SER A 12 25.58 21.67 24.78
CA SER A 12 24.48 22.11 25.66
C SER A 12 24.42 21.27 26.94
N THR A 13 25.20 21.64 27.96
CA THR A 13 25.11 21.04 29.29
C THR A 13 23.94 21.66 30.03
N GLY A 14 22.71 21.27 29.69
CA GLY A 14 21.49 21.30 30.53
C GLY A 14 21.14 22.60 31.28
N GLY A 15 21.78 23.73 30.99
CA GLY A 15 21.54 25.01 31.61
C GLY A 15 20.81 25.92 30.64
N ALA A 16 19.68 26.47 31.09
CA ALA A 16 18.85 27.39 30.34
C ALA A 16 19.68 28.51 29.67
N GLY A 17 19.83 28.40 28.36
CA GLY A 17 20.41 29.38 27.45
C GLY A 17 19.77 29.16 26.09
N ASP A 18 19.55 30.25 25.35
CA ASP A 18 18.75 30.38 24.12
C ASP A 18 19.01 29.34 22.99
N ASP A 19 20.03 28.48 23.10
CA ASP A 19 20.35 27.41 22.16
C ASP A 19 19.43 26.18 22.31
N VAL A 20 18.89 25.91 23.51
CA VAL A 20 17.99 24.76 23.75
C VAL A 20 16.65 24.96 23.02
N ASP A 21 16.19 26.21 22.90
CA ASP A 21 14.93 26.55 22.22
C ASP A 21 15.07 26.54 20.68
N GLN A 22 16.30 26.55 20.16
CA GLN A 22 16.59 26.47 18.72
C GLN A 22 16.81 25.04 18.24
N GLN A 23 17.21 24.13 19.14
CA GLN A 23 17.41 22.72 18.84
C GLN A 23 16.06 22.05 18.51
N ASP A 24 16.00 21.33 17.38
CA ASP A 24 14.79 20.61 17.00
C ASP A 24 14.60 19.37 17.90
N ASP A 25 13.35 19.08 18.25
CA ASP A 25 12.99 17.87 19.00
C ASP A 25 13.51 16.62 18.29
N LEU A 26 13.96 15.61 19.03
CA LEU A 26 14.41 14.33 18.47
C LEU A 26 13.26 13.38 18.06
N VAL A 27 12.01 13.87 18.12
CA VAL A 27 10.80 13.07 17.93
C VAL A 27 10.54 12.84 16.43
N SER A 28 10.90 11.65 15.94
CA SER A 28 10.74 11.28 14.54
C SER A 28 9.32 10.83 14.13
N VAL A 29 8.50 10.40 15.10
CA VAL A 29 7.17 9.81 14.90
C VAL A 29 6.20 10.49 15.85
N ASN A 30 5.02 10.86 15.37
CA ASN A 30 3.98 11.41 16.21
C ASN A 30 3.34 10.32 17.09
N GLU A 31 3.12 10.61 18.36
CA GLU A 31 2.40 9.73 19.27
C GLU A 31 0.91 9.77 18.93
N VAL A 32 0.31 8.59 18.76
CA VAL A 32 -1.12 8.47 18.48
C VAL A 32 -1.80 8.13 19.79
N ASP A 33 -2.71 8.99 20.24
CA ASP A 33 -3.53 8.72 21.41
C ASP A 33 -4.63 7.72 21.03
N ASP A 34 -4.40 6.44 21.32
CA ASP A 34 -5.33 5.35 21.02
C ASP A 34 -6.65 5.47 21.81
N MET A 35 -6.70 6.24 22.91
CA MET A 35 -7.87 6.33 23.79
C MET A 35 -8.89 7.41 23.37
N GLN A 36 -8.51 8.33 22.49
CA GLN A 36 -9.43 9.40 22.03
C GLN A 36 -10.57 8.90 21.15
N ASN A 37 -10.44 7.71 20.56
CA ASN A 37 -11.45 7.16 19.65
C ASN A 37 -12.37 6.11 20.29
N GLU A 38 -12.25 5.88 21.61
CA GLU A 38 -12.97 4.81 22.32
C GLU A 38 -14.10 5.31 23.22
N GLN A 39 -14.28 6.63 23.42
CA GLN A 39 -15.19 7.14 24.46
C GLN A 39 -15.99 8.39 24.08
N THR A 40 -16.82 8.31 23.04
CA THR A 40 -17.97 9.23 22.93
C THR A 40 -19.12 8.66 23.76
N TRP A 41 -19.29 9.13 25.00
CA TRP A 41 -20.57 8.98 25.69
C TRP A 41 -21.65 9.61 24.80
N PRO A 42 -22.82 8.97 24.60
CA PRO A 42 -23.91 9.61 23.87
C PRO A 42 -24.17 10.98 24.48
N THR A 43 -24.09 12.02 23.66
CA THR A 43 -24.35 13.37 24.15
C THR A 43 -25.82 13.49 24.54
N GLU A 44 -26.16 14.43 25.41
CA GLU A 44 -27.56 14.67 25.79
C GLU A 44 -28.42 15.05 24.57
N GLU A 45 -27.79 15.56 23.51
CA GLU A 45 -28.38 15.80 22.20
C GLU A 45 -28.66 14.49 21.44
N ASP A 46 -27.72 13.52 21.41
CA ASP A 46 -27.93 12.19 20.81
C ASP A 46 -28.97 11.33 21.55
N MET A 47 -29.03 11.42 22.89
CA MET A 47 -30.10 10.75 23.66
C MET A 47 -31.47 11.40 23.41
N ARG A 48 -31.50 12.72 23.18
CA ARG A 48 -32.72 13.46 22.87
C ARG A 48 -33.17 13.23 21.44
N GLU A 49 -32.26 13.07 20.49
CA GLU A 49 -32.54 12.61 19.14
C GLU A 49 -33.03 11.15 19.12
N GLY A 50 -32.43 10.24 19.90
CA GLY A 50 -32.92 8.86 20.05
C GLY A 50 -34.28 8.75 20.74
N ALA A 51 -34.58 9.66 21.69
CA ALA A 51 -35.90 9.76 22.33
C ALA A 51 -36.94 10.45 21.43
N SER A 52 -36.52 11.40 20.58
CA SER A 52 -37.39 12.07 19.61
C SER A 52 -37.62 11.22 18.35
N ALA A 53 -36.72 10.28 18.05
CA ALA A 53 -36.88 9.27 17.00
C ALA A 53 -37.89 8.16 17.36
N ILE A 54 -38.33 8.07 18.62
CA ILE A 54 -39.39 7.15 19.06
C ILE A 54 -40.76 7.85 19.07
N ASP A 55 -40.82 9.19 19.13
CA ASP A 55 -42.06 9.98 19.20
C ASP A 55 -42.30 10.88 17.97
N GLY A 56 -41.53 10.66 16.89
CA GLY A 56 -41.66 11.34 15.61
C GLY A 56 -42.06 10.37 14.51
N THR A 57 -43.35 10.22 14.29
CA THR A 57 -43.90 9.64 13.06
C THR A 57 -43.55 10.53 11.86
N ASP A 58 -43.19 9.89 10.74
CA ASP A 58 -43.19 10.40 9.35
C ASP A 58 -41.94 11.10 8.77
N ASP A 59 -40.74 10.49 8.75
CA ASP A 59 -39.70 10.79 7.73
C ASP A 59 -38.50 9.79 7.69
N LEU A 60 -38.76 8.50 7.86
CA LEU A 60 -37.86 7.46 7.33
C LEU A 60 -38.43 7.08 5.96
N PRO A 61 -37.65 7.10 4.85
CA PRO A 61 -38.18 6.60 3.58
C PRO A 61 -38.58 5.14 3.78
N ASP A 62 -39.83 4.81 3.43
CA ASP A 62 -40.30 3.43 3.42
C ASP A 62 -39.28 2.58 2.67
N ALA A 63 -38.84 1.49 3.30
CA ALA A 63 -37.91 0.57 2.67
C ALA A 63 -38.53 0.08 1.35
N ASP A 64 -37.77 0.15 0.24
CA ASP A 64 -38.22 -0.36 -1.05
C ASP A 64 -38.85 -1.76 -0.88
N GLU A 65 -40.03 -1.96 -1.46
CA GLU A 65 -40.81 -3.20 -1.36
C GLU A 65 -39.93 -4.40 -1.72
N GLY A 66 -39.55 -5.19 -0.70
CA GLY A 66 -38.68 -6.38 -0.83
C GLY A 66 -37.40 -6.36 0.01
N THR A 67 -37.07 -5.25 0.67
CA THR A 67 -35.80 -5.14 1.44
C THR A 67 -35.93 -5.62 2.89
N THR A 68 -37.13 -5.58 3.47
CA THR A 68 -37.42 -6.23 4.75
C THR A 68 -37.98 -7.63 4.46
N PRO A 69 -37.43 -8.70 5.06
CA PRO A 69 -38.05 -10.02 4.91
C PRO A 69 -39.43 -9.97 5.58
N LYS A 70 -40.48 -9.88 4.77
CA LYS A 70 -41.87 -10.04 5.23
C LYS A 70 -41.94 -11.40 5.92
N VAL A 71 -42.09 -11.38 7.25
CA VAL A 71 -42.56 -12.44 8.14
C VAL A 71 -42.15 -13.86 7.72
N VAL A 72 -41.23 -14.49 8.48
CA VAL A 72 -40.89 -15.91 8.31
C VAL A 72 -42.09 -16.79 8.67
N LYS A 73 -43.04 -16.98 7.74
CA LYS A 73 -44.12 -17.97 7.84
C LYS A 73 -43.50 -19.37 7.76
N ARG A 74 -44.00 -20.30 8.58
CA ARG A 74 -43.51 -21.69 8.61
C ARG A 74 -43.92 -22.41 7.34
N VAL A 75 -42.95 -22.72 6.50
CA VAL A 75 -43.14 -23.56 5.32
C VAL A 75 -43.13 -25.05 5.73
N PRO A 76 -43.96 -25.92 5.12
CA PRO A 76 -43.94 -27.36 5.41
C PRO A 76 -42.55 -27.99 5.31
N LYS A 77 -42.27 -28.96 6.20
CA LYS A 77 -40.96 -29.63 6.23
C LYS A 77 -40.73 -30.40 4.92
N GLY A 78 -39.68 -30.04 4.18
CA GLY A 78 -39.29 -30.70 2.94
C GLY A 78 -39.51 -29.89 1.66
N THR A 79 -40.06 -28.68 1.73
CA THR A 79 -40.17 -27.79 0.57
C THR A 79 -38.82 -27.16 0.23
N SER A 80 -38.45 -27.14 -1.06
CA SER A 80 -37.27 -26.42 -1.52
C SER A 80 -37.46 -24.90 -1.44
N ALA A 81 -36.37 -24.13 -1.40
CA ALA A 81 -36.45 -22.67 -1.36
C ALA A 81 -37.24 -22.08 -2.55
N TYR A 82 -37.19 -22.74 -3.70
CA TYR A 82 -37.96 -22.37 -4.88
C TYR A 82 -39.47 -22.61 -4.69
N GLN A 83 -39.86 -23.77 -4.14
CA GLN A 83 -41.27 -24.08 -3.84
C GLN A 83 -41.84 -23.18 -2.73
N ALA A 84 -41.01 -22.85 -1.74
CA ALA A 84 -41.36 -21.94 -0.66
C ALA A 84 -41.66 -20.52 -1.17
N ALA A 85 -40.95 -20.05 -2.20
CA ALA A 85 -41.17 -18.75 -2.81
C ALA A 85 -42.56 -18.65 -3.45
N TRP A 86 -43.00 -19.70 -4.14
CA TRP A 86 -44.35 -19.77 -4.73
C TRP A 86 -45.46 -19.80 -3.66
N LEU A 87 -45.25 -20.53 -2.56
CA LEU A 87 -46.23 -20.63 -1.47
C LEU A 87 -46.45 -19.30 -0.73
N LEU A 88 -45.51 -18.36 -0.82
CA LEU A 88 -45.56 -17.08 -0.12
C LEU A 88 -46.10 -15.93 -0.99
N GLU A 89 -46.18 -16.13 -2.32
CA GLU A 89 -46.59 -15.09 -3.28
C GLU A 89 -48.11 -15.09 -3.56
N ASP A 90 -48.80 -16.22 -3.32
CA ASP A 90 -50.23 -16.41 -3.70
C ASP A 90 -51.27 -16.03 -2.63
N GLU A 91 -50.90 -15.45 -1.49
CA GLU A 91 -51.84 -15.20 -0.36
C GLU A 91 -51.95 -13.70 0.02
N GLU A 92 -52.18 -12.83 -0.98
CA GLU A 92 -52.92 -11.56 -0.81
C GLU A 92 -54.39 -11.77 -1.21
N VAL A 93 -55.05 -12.77 -0.61
CA VAL A 93 -56.47 -13.03 -0.82
C VAL A 93 -57.21 -12.80 0.49
N ASP A 94 -58.17 -11.89 0.43
CA ASP A 94 -59.09 -11.47 1.48
C ASP A 94 -59.66 -12.63 2.31
N GLU A 95 -59.80 -12.36 3.61
CA GLU A 95 -60.73 -13.07 4.49
C GLU A 95 -62.11 -13.18 3.84
N ASP A 96 -62.56 -14.40 3.54
CA ASP A 96 -63.72 -15.04 4.19
C ASP A 96 -64.17 -16.26 3.38
N THR A 97 -64.76 -17.20 4.11
CA THR A 97 -65.79 -18.17 3.70
C THR A 97 -65.39 -19.63 3.41
N SER A 98 -65.84 -20.43 4.38
CA SER A 98 -66.51 -21.75 4.28
C SER A 98 -65.70 -23.00 3.99
N GLU A 99 -65.71 -23.88 5.00
CA GLU A 99 -65.60 -25.33 4.90
C GLU A 99 -66.53 -25.91 3.83
N PRO A 100 -66.14 -27.05 3.24
CA PRO A 100 -67.01 -28.22 3.40
C PRO A 100 -66.26 -29.50 3.76
N ASP A 101 -67.00 -30.33 4.49
CA ASP A 101 -66.79 -31.73 4.85
C ASP A 101 -67.26 -32.66 3.71
N ASP A 102 -66.59 -33.79 3.50
CA ASP A 102 -67.13 -35.13 3.17
C ASP A 102 -66.08 -36.08 2.51
N GLU A 103 -65.64 -37.01 3.34
CA GLU A 103 -65.54 -38.48 3.21
C GLU A 103 -65.01 -39.25 1.96
N GLU A 104 -64.12 -40.20 2.31
CA GLU A 104 -63.84 -41.56 1.82
C GLU A 104 -63.19 -41.88 0.45
N GLY A 105 -62.03 -42.55 0.55
CA GLY A 105 -61.84 -43.89 -0.03
C GLY A 105 -60.93 -44.02 -1.27
N THR A 106 -59.70 -44.52 -1.10
CA THR A 106 -59.22 -45.82 -1.63
C THR A 106 -57.68 -45.92 -1.65
N GLU A 107 -57.20 -47.10 -1.28
CA GLU A 107 -55.80 -47.50 -1.30
C GLU A 107 -55.32 -47.82 -2.71
N ARG A 108 -54.05 -47.50 -3.03
CA ARG A 108 -53.26 -48.30 -3.97
C ARG A 108 -51.75 -48.15 -3.76
N ASP A 109 -51.16 -49.25 -3.31
CA ASP A 109 -49.75 -49.59 -3.41
C ASP A 109 -49.32 -49.79 -4.88
N GLY A 110 -48.04 -49.60 -5.17
CA GLY A 110 -47.48 -49.86 -6.50
C GLY A 110 -46.09 -49.27 -6.71
N GLY A 111 -45.06 -49.94 -6.18
CA GLY A 111 -43.66 -49.65 -6.48
C GLY A 111 -43.30 -49.83 -7.96
N GLY A 112 -42.22 -49.15 -8.37
CA GLY A 112 -41.64 -49.30 -9.70
C GLY A 112 -40.28 -48.61 -9.80
N SER A 113 -39.23 -49.33 -9.42
CA SER A 113 -37.85 -49.01 -9.76
C SER A 113 -37.63 -49.21 -11.27
N VAL A 114 -36.98 -48.27 -11.94
CA VAL A 114 -36.23 -48.56 -13.17
C VAL A 114 -34.88 -47.85 -13.12
N ASP A 115 -33.85 -48.68 -13.08
CA ASP A 115 -32.44 -48.41 -13.36
C ASP A 115 -32.26 -48.38 -14.89
N MET A 116 -31.50 -47.42 -15.43
CA MET A 116 -30.70 -47.62 -16.66
C MET A 116 -29.51 -46.65 -16.71
N ASN A 117 -28.35 -47.22 -16.37
CA ASN A 117 -27.05 -47.13 -17.04
C ASN A 117 -26.97 -46.41 -18.41
N ASP A 118 -25.94 -45.57 -18.59
CA ASP A 118 -24.79 -45.79 -19.51
C ASP A 118 -24.19 -44.45 -20.00
N GLY A 119 -22.87 -44.42 -20.20
CA GLY A 119 -22.23 -43.42 -21.06
C GLY A 119 -20.93 -42.79 -20.56
N ALA A 120 -19.92 -43.62 -20.29
CA ALA A 120 -18.54 -43.20 -20.13
C ALA A 120 -17.97 -42.56 -21.42
N SER A 121 -17.15 -41.52 -21.29
CA SER A 121 -16.07 -41.23 -22.24
C SER A 121 -15.02 -40.33 -21.59
N GLU A 122 -13.88 -40.93 -21.25
CA GLU A 122 -12.63 -40.22 -20.93
C GLU A 122 -11.87 -39.88 -22.21
N MET A 123 -11.27 -38.69 -22.28
CA MET A 123 -10.22 -38.40 -23.25
C MET A 123 -9.12 -37.59 -22.56
N ALA A 124 -8.06 -38.29 -22.17
CA ALA A 124 -6.81 -37.73 -21.70
C ALA A 124 -5.87 -37.50 -22.90
N SER A 125 -5.30 -36.30 -23.02
CA SER A 125 -4.16 -36.04 -23.90
C SER A 125 -2.96 -35.55 -23.08
N LYS A 126 -2.00 -36.44 -22.86
CA LYS A 126 -0.63 -36.12 -22.43
C LYS A 126 0.15 -35.61 -23.63
N VAL A 127 0.92 -34.55 -23.45
CA VAL A 127 1.93 -34.08 -24.40
C VAL A 127 3.28 -34.22 -23.69
N ASP A 128 4.16 -35.04 -24.27
CA ASP A 128 5.54 -35.29 -23.87
C ASP A 128 6.40 -34.02 -24.00
N ASP A 129 7.30 -33.84 -23.04
CA ASP A 129 8.32 -32.78 -22.97
C ASP A 129 9.67 -33.49 -22.78
N ASP A 130 10.48 -33.54 -23.84
CA ASP A 130 11.85 -34.08 -23.84
C ASP A 130 12.65 -33.31 -24.91
N GLU A 131 13.24 -32.17 -24.53
CA GLU A 131 14.27 -31.49 -25.31
C GLU A 131 15.58 -31.42 -24.49
N GLU A 132 16.57 -32.15 -24.98
CA GLU A 132 17.93 -32.37 -24.48
C GLU A 132 18.79 -31.10 -24.64
N TYR A 133 19.35 -30.58 -23.54
CA TYR A 133 20.23 -29.39 -23.56
C TYR A 133 21.69 -29.78 -23.84
N GLU A 134 22.25 -29.24 -24.93
CA GLU A 134 23.65 -29.35 -25.33
C GLU A 134 24.49 -28.25 -24.63
N ASP A 135 25.43 -28.66 -23.77
CA ASP A 135 26.25 -27.78 -22.94
C ASP A 135 27.45 -27.22 -23.73
N VAL A 136 27.42 -25.91 -24.03
CA VAL A 136 28.51 -25.18 -24.70
C VAL A 136 29.25 -24.36 -23.64
N VAL A 137 30.36 -24.92 -23.14
CA VAL A 137 31.31 -24.22 -22.26
C VAL A 137 32.16 -23.22 -23.06
N GLU A 138 31.88 -21.92 -22.92
CA GLU A 138 32.74 -20.84 -23.38
C GLU A 138 33.45 -20.16 -22.20
N GLU A 139 34.73 -20.52 -21.97
CA GLU A 139 35.61 -19.84 -21.04
C GLU A 139 35.94 -18.41 -21.51
N LYS A 140 35.69 -17.40 -20.66
CA LYS A 140 36.61 -16.24 -20.48
C LYS A 140 36.26 -15.30 -19.31
N SER A 141 37.31 -15.08 -18.50
CA SER A 141 37.71 -13.83 -17.86
C SER A 141 37.31 -13.59 -16.39
N SER A 142 38.33 -13.82 -15.56
CA SER A 142 38.48 -13.65 -14.12
C SER A 142 38.01 -12.31 -13.52
N ARG A 143 36.90 -12.37 -12.79
CA ARG A 143 36.75 -11.82 -11.45
C ARG A 143 35.96 -12.86 -10.66
N ALA A 144 36.67 -13.75 -9.96
CA ALA A 144 36.06 -14.83 -9.19
C ALA A 144 35.31 -14.23 -7.99
N VAL A 145 34.05 -13.86 -8.23
CA VAL A 145 33.05 -13.88 -7.18
C VAL A 145 32.92 -15.36 -6.84
N ALA A 146 33.14 -15.74 -5.58
CA ALA A 146 32.83 -17.09 -5.14
C ALA A 146 31.32 -17.25 -5.29
N PHE A 147 30.87 -17.83 -6.40
CA PHE A 147 29.52 -18.33 -6.52
C PHE A 147 29.48 -19.55 -5.59
N GLU A 148 28.96 -19.34 -4.38
CA GLU A 148 28.50 -20.48 -3.60
C GLU A 148 27.37 -21.09 -4.42
N ASP A 149 27.61 -22.28 -4.96
CA ASP A 149 26.58 -23.06 -5.64
C ASP A 149 25.45 -23.25 -4.62
N MET A 150 24.36 -22.51 -4.81
CA MET A 150 23.17 -22.63 -3.97
C MET A 150 22.61 -24.05 -4.12
N ASP A 151 21.88 -24.52 -3.11
CA ASP A 151 21.18 -25.80 -3.23
C ASP A 151 20.26 -25.78 -4.47
N MET A 152 20.21 -26.88 -5.23
CA MET A 152 19.41 -26.99 -6.46
C MET A 152 17.94 -26.64 -6.22
N GLU A 153 17.43 -26.89 -5.01
CA GLU A 153 16.06 -26.52 -4.61
C GLU A 153 15.86 -25.00 -4.50
N GLU A 154 16.85 -24.28 -3.96
CA GLU A 154 16.80 -22.82 -3.83
C GLU A 154 16.96 -22.12 -5.18
N GLU A 155 17.86 -22.63 -6.03
CA GLU A 155 18.03 -22.15 -7.40
C GLU A 155 16.74 -22.32 -8.21
N LYS A 156 16.11 -23.51 -8.12
CA LYS A 156 14.83 -23.77 -8.78
C LYS A 156 13.74 -22.80 -8.31
N ARG A 157 13.64 -22.56 -7.00
CA ARG A 157 12.67 -21.61 -6.44
C ARG A 157 12.91 -20.17 -6.93
N GLN A 158 14.18 -19.75 -7.02
CA GLN A 158 14.53 -18.43 -7.55
C GLN A 158 14.15 -18.32 -9.03
N LEU A 159 14.47 -19.34 -9.83
CA LEU A 159 14.14 -19.40 -11.25
C LEU A 159 12.62 -19.38 -11.49
N GLU A 160 11.86 -20.15 -10.71
CA GLU A 160 10.39 -20.15 -10.75
C GLU A 160 9.83 -18.77 -10.39
N SER A 161 10.35 -18.14 -9.34
CA SER A 161 9.92 -16.79 -8.94
C SER A 161 10.23 -15.74 -10.01
N TRP A 162 11.38 -15.86 -10.69
CA TRP A 162 11.79 -14.98 -11.78
C TRP A 162 10.89 -15.19 -13.00
N ARG A 163 10.66 -16.43 -13.41
CA ARG A 163 9.73 -16.77 -14.51
C ARG A 163 8.32 -16.29 -14.22
N ALA A 164 7.83 -16.49 -12.99
CA ALA A 164 6.52 -16.01 -12.57
C ALA A 164 6.43 -14.48 -12.64
N ARG A 165 7.46 -13.75 -12.22
CA ARG A 165 7.51 -12.29 -12.31
C ARG A 165 7.51 -11.80 -13.74
N GLN A 166 8.27 -12.43 -14.64
CA GLN A 166 8.25 -12.10 -16.07
C GLN A 166 6.88 -12.36 -16.69
N LYS A 167 6.26 -13.50 -16.36
CA LYS A 167 4.91 -13.83 -16.80
C LYS A 167 3.91 -12.79 -16.29
N GLU A 168 3.91 -12.46 -15.00
CA GLU A 168 3.04 -11.44 -14.39
C GLU A 168 3.21 -10.08 -15.09
N HIS A 169 4.45 -9.67 -15.37
CA HIS A 169 4.74 -8.44 -16.10
C HIS A 169 4.17 -8.47 -17.53
N SER A 170 4.41 -9.54 -18.28
CA SER A 170 3.89 -9.71 -19.64
C SER A 170 2.36 -9.72 -19.69
N THR A 171 1.72 -10.42 -18.74
CA THR A 171 0.27 -10.46 -18.62
C THR A 171 -0.29 -9.09 -18.26
N HIS A 172 0.38 -8.34 -17.39
CA HIS A 172 -0.05 -6.98 -17.02
C HIS A 172 0.10 -5.99 -18.18
N LEU A 173 1.13 -6.15 -19.03
CA LEU A 173 1.29 -5.33 -20.24
C LEU A 173 0.17 -5.61 -21.26
N ALA A 174 -0.20 -6.89 -21.43
CA ALA A 174 -1.28 -7.28 -22.34
C ALA A 174 -2.67 -6.91 -21.78
N PHE A 175 -2.87 -7.13 -20.47
CA PHE A 175 -4.14 -7.01 -19.76
C PHE A 175 -3.97 -6.18 -18.46
N PRO A 176 -4.02 -4.84 -18.56
CA PRO A 176 -3.81 -3.98 -17.40
C PRO A 176 -4.93 -4.13 -16.36
N ASP A 177 -4.55 -4.35 -15.10
CA ASP A 177 -5.45 -4.46 -13.93
C ASP A 177 -6.56 -5.53 -14.02
N GLU A 178 -6.44 -6.50 -14.93
CA GLU A 178 -7.36 -7.64 -15.01
C GLU A 178 -7.07 -8.65 -13.89
N ILE A 179 -8.13 -9.11 -13.23
CA ILE A 179 -8.04 -10.07 -12.13
C ILE A 179 -9.16 -11.10 -12.30
N ASP A 180 -8.78 -12.38 -12.44
CA ASP A 180 -9.73 -13.49 -12.49
C ASP A 180 -10.49 -13.61 -11.18
N THR A 181 -11.82 -13.67 -11.23
CA THR A 181 -12.67 -13.87 -10.05
C THR A 181 -12.54 -15.31 -9.54
N PRO A 182 -12.30 -15.54 -8.24
CA PRO A 182 -12.15 -16.89 -7.73
C PRO A 182 -13.53 -17.55 -7.69
N MET A 183 -13.59 -18.82 -8.07
CA MET A 183 -14.86 -19.55 -8.05
C MET A 183 -15.31 -19.88 -6.61
N ASP A 184 -14.37 -19.97 -5.68
CA ASP A 184 -14.63 -20.40 -4.30
C ASP A 184 -15.27 -19.31 -3.41
N ILE A 185 -15.04 -18.03 -3.73
CA ILE A 185 -15.44 -16.89 -2.89
C ILE A 185 -16.34 -15.96 -3.70
N PRO A 186 -17.53 -15.56 -3.19
CA PRO A 186 -18.38 -14.62 -3.91
C PRO A 186 -17.66 -13.29 -4.12
N ALA A 187 -17.76 -12.74 -5.33
CA ALA A 187 -17.06 -11.52 -5.73
C ALA A 187 -17.32 -10.34 -4.79
N ARG A 188 -18.54 -10.23 -4.23
CA ARG A 188 -18.90 -9.21 -3.24
C ARG A 188 -18.02 -9.24 -1.99
N GLN A 189 -17.66 -10.44 -1.50
CA GLN A 189 -16.80 -10.58 -0.32
C GLN A 189 -15.34 -10.30 -0.67
N ARG A 190 -14.85 -10.84 -1.79
CA ARG A 190 -13.46 -10.61 -2.24
C ARG A 190 -13.17 -9.13 -2.47
N PHE A 191 -14.11 -8.42 -3.10
CA PHE A 191 -13.97 -7.02 -3.48
C PHE A 191 -14.73 -6.06 -2.56
N ALA A 192 -15.02 -6.44 -1.31
CA ALA A 192 -15.79 -5.63 -0.37
C ALA A 192 -15.20 -4.23 -0.10
N ARG A 193 -13.86 -4.08 -0.22
CA ARG A 193 -13.14 -2.80 -0.04
C ARG A 193 -13.08 -1.92 -1.29
N TYR A 194 -13.53 -2.44 -2.42
CA TYR A 194 -13.48 -1.71 -3.70
C TYR A 194 -14.75 -0.90 -3.88
N ARG A 195 -14.62 0.24 -4.57
CA ARG A 195 -15.75 1.09 -4.96
C ARG A 195 -15.74 1.37 -6.46
N GLY A 196 -16.93 1.40 -7.05
CA GLY A 196 -17.11 1.82 -8.44
C GLY A 196 -17.14 3.34 -8.53
N LEU A 197 -16.28 3.92 -9.38
CA LEU A 197 -16.30 5.35 -9.69
C LEU A 197 -16.82 5.57 -11.10
N LYS A 198 -17.74 6.53 -11.27
CA LYS A 198 -18.25 6.92 -12.59
C LYS A 198 -17.17 7.53 -13.49
N SER A 199 -16.26 8.31 -12.91
CA SER A 199 -15.15 8.93 -13.62
C SER A 199 -13.99 9.15 -12.65
N PHE A 200 -12.84 8.57 -12.97
CA PHE A 200 -11.64 8.64 -12.13
C PHE A 200 -11.16 10.07 -11.85
N ARG A 201 -11.43 11.03 -12.76
CA ARG A 201 -10.91 12.41 -12.67
C ARG A 201 -11.80 13.37 -11.90
N THR A 202 -13.11 13.10 -11.87
CA THR A 202 -14.11 14.07 -11.41
C THR A 202 -14.91 13.57 -10.22
N SER A 203 -14.95 12.26 -9.96
CA SER A 203 -15.64 11.75 -8.77
C SER A 203 -14.92 12.22 -7.49
N PRO A 204 -15.66 12.68 -6.47
CA PRO A 204 -15.06 13.03 -5.20
C PRO A 204 -14.42 11.79 -4.56
N TRP A 205 -13.29 12.00 -3.92
CA TRP A 205 -12.58 10.99 -3.13
C TRP A 205 -12.05 11.68 -1.89
N ASP A 206 -12.43 11.23 -0.71
CA ASP A 206 -11.98 11.84 0.53
C ASP A 206 -10.57 11.31 0.90
N PRO A 207 -9.56 12.18 1.06
CA PRO A 207 -8.22 11.78 1.48
C PRO A 207 -8.15 11.22 2.90
N ASN A 208 -9.11 11.55 3.77
CA ASN A 208 -9.10 11.11 5.17
C ASN A 208 -9.88 9.82 5.43
N GLU A 209 -10.45 9.21 4.38
CA GLU A 209 -11.23 7.98 4.48
C GLU A 209 -10.31 6.73 4.50
N ASN A 210 -10.63 5.75 5.36
CA ASN A 210 -9.96 4.44 5.41
C ASN A 210 -8.42 4.48 5.55
N LEU A 211 -7.91 5.47 6.28
CA LEU A 211 -6.48 5.61 6.52
C LEU A 211 -5.94 4.49 7.45
N PRO A 212 -4.78 3.89 7.13
CA PRO A 212 -4.09 2.99 8.06
C PRO A 212 -3.71 3.70 9.35
N ARG A 213 -3.66 2.96 10.48
CA ARG A 213 -3.22 3.51 11.79
C ARG A 213 -1.84 4.18 11.72
N ASP A 214 -0.93 3.66 10.91
CA ASP A 214 0.41 4.23 10.74
C ASP A 214 0.40 5.62 10.09
N TYR A 215 -0.68 6.00 9.41
CA TYR A 215 -0.84 7.34 8.85
C TYR A 215 -1.13 8.41 9.92
N ALA A 216 -1.60 8.03 11.11
CA ALA A 216 -1.77 8.97 12.23
C ALA A 216 -0.42 9.34 12.88
N LYS A 217 0.59 8.48 12.73
CA LYS A 217 1.94 8.64 13.28
C LYS A 217 2.84 9.59 12.48
N ILE A 218 2.45 9.93 11.25
CA ILE A 218 3.25 10.79 10.39
C ILE A 218 2.86 12.26 10.56
N PHE A 219 3.85 13.12 10.34
CA PHE A 219 3.62 14.55 10.27
C PHE A 219 3.01 14.90 8.90
N ARG A 220 2.06 15.83 8.89
CA ARG A 220 1.46 16.33 7.65
C ARG A 220 2.02 17.71 7.39
N VAL A 221 2.56 17.92 6.18
CA VAL A 221 2.92 19.26 5.71
C VAL A 221 1.91 19.65 4.65
N GLY A 222 1.30 20.83 4.82
CA GLY A 222 0.36 21.36 3.85
C GLY A 222 1.06 21.54 2.50
N GLU A 223 0.48 21.00 1.42
CA GLU A 223 1.09 21.04 0.09
C GLU A 223 1.40 22.48 -0.37
N LYS A 224 0.47 23.41 -0.12
CA LYS A 224 0.64 24.84 -0.45
C LYS A 224 1.72 25.52 0.39
N GLU A 225 1.99 24.99 1.57
CA GLU A 225 2.93 25.55 2.52
C GLU A 225 4.33 24.99 2.32
N TRP A 226 4.47 23.79 1.78
CA TRP A 226 5.77 23.13 1.57
C TRP A 226 6.78 23.99 0.82
N ASP A 227 6.40 24.62 -0.30
CA ASP A 227 7.31 25.48 -1.07
C ASP A 227 7.74 26.73 -0.29
N SER A 228 6.89 27.23 0.61
CA SER A 228 7.22 28.37 1.47
C SER A 228 8.10 27.94 2.64
N VAL A 229 7.71 26.85 3.30
CA VAL A 229 8.39 26.25 4.45
C VAL A 229 9.80 25.78 4.06
N SER A 230 9.95 25.03 2.96
CA SER A 230 11.25 24.56 2.46
C SER A 230 12.20 25.72 2.16
N ARG A 231 11.72 26.78 1.49
CA ARG A 231 12.54 27.99 1.25
C ARG A 231 12.92 28.70 2.54
N LYS A 232 11.99 28.83 3.49
CA LYS A 232 12.29 29.43 4.80
C LYS A 232 13.32 28.63 5.58
N ILE A 233 13.25 27.30 5.56
CA ILE A 233 14.22 26.44 6.24
C ILE A 233 15.59 26.55 5.55
N MET A 234 15.64 26.48 4.22
CA MET A 234 16.89 26.60 3.46
C MET A 234 17.58 27.96 3.65
N HIS A 235 16.82 29.06 3.76
CA HIS A 235 17.37 30.42 3.91
C HIS A 235 17.49 30.89 5.36
N GLY A 236 16.77 30.26 6.29
CA GLY A 236 16.70 30.65 7.69
C GLY A 236 17.95 30.28 8.50
N ASP A 237 18.62 29.18 8.15
CA ASP A 237 19.84 28.70 8.83
C ASP A 237 21.13 29.39 8.38
N ALA A 238 21.06 30.36 7.47
CA ALA A 238 22.25 30.99 6.90
C ALA A 238 22.98 31.97 7.85
N GLY A 239 22.44 32.21 9.05
CA GLY A 239 22.88 33.29 9.94
C GLY A 239 23.91 32.92 11.01
N ASP A 240 23.97 31.65 11.45
CA ASP A 240 24.73 31.25 12.63
C ASP A 240 25.43 29.90 12.43
N GLY A 241 26.51 29.90 11.64
CA GLY A 241 27.19 28.67 11.26
C GLY A 241 28.69 28.85 11.02
N ILE A 242 29.41 27.73 11.06
CA ILE A 242 30.86 27.68 10.81
C ILE A 242 31.12 27.93 9.32
N GLU A 243 32.06 28.83 9.00
CA GLU A 243 32.41 29.13 7.60
C GLU A 243 33.02 27.91 6.87
N PRO A 244 32.65 27.68 5.60
CA PRO A 244 33.23 26.61 4.79
C PRO A 244 34.76 26.69 4.71
N GLY A 245 35.44 25.55 4.88
CA GLY A 245 36.91 25.47 4.86
C GLY A 245 37.58 25.52 6.23
N THR A 246 36.82 25.68 7.30
CA THR A 246 37.32 25.63 8.68
C THR A 246 37.53 24.18 9.13
N ARG A 247 38.68 23.87 9.74
CA ARG A 247 38.90 22.57 10.39
C ARG A 247 38.21 22.55 11.74
N VAL A 248 37.30 21.60 11.93
CA VAL A 248 36.48 21.46 13.14
C VAL A 248 36.68 20.09 13.77
N THR A 249 36.52 20.02 15.09
CA THR A 249 36.38 18.77 15.84
C THR A 249 34.93 18.68 16.30
N LEU A 250 34.23 17.62 15.91
CA LEU A 250 32.81 17.42 16.23
C LEU A 250 32.68 16.44 17.39
N GLU A 251 31.97 16.85 18.44
CA GLU A 251 31.57 15.98 19.55
C GLU A 251 30.08 15.67 19.41
N ILE A 252 29.74 14.43 19.05
CA ILE A 252 28.37 14.00 18.78
C ILE A 252 27.87 13.15 19.95
N GLN A 253 26.74 13.52 20.52
CA GLN A 253 26.10 12.77 21.58
C GLN A 253 25.30 11.58 21.03
N GLY A 254 25.23 10.48 21.78
CA GLY A 254 24.33 9.36 21.49
C GLY A 254 24.73 8.47 20.31
N VAL A 255 26.02 8.40 19.96
CA VAL A 255 26.52 7.52 18.90
C VAL A 255 26.43 6.05 19.34
N PRO A 256 25.72 5.17 18.59
CA PRO A 256 25.62 3.75 18.93
C PRO A 256 26.98 3.04 18.84
N GLN A 257 27.25 2.10 19.74
CA GLN A 257 28.49 1.31 19.72
C GLN A 257 28.66 0.52 18.41
N ALA A 258 27.57 0.04 17.82
CA ALA A 258 27.58 -0.66 16.53
C ALA A 258 28.20 0.17 15.40
N PHE A 259 28.14 1.51 15.46
CA PHE A 259 28.82 2.37 14.50
C PHE A 259 30.35 2.32 14.68
N MET A 260 30.82 2.30 15.92
CA MET A 260 32.25 2.20 16.24
C MET A 260 32.83 0.86 15.80
N ASP A 261 32.06 -0.22 15.94
CA ASP A 261 32.47 -1.57 15.54
C ASP A 261 32.57 -1.70 14.01
N ALA A 262 31.68 -1.03 13.27
CA ALA A 262 31.66 -1.03 11.80
C ALA A 262 32.59 0.03 11.17
N TYR A 263 33.21 0.89 11.98
CA TYR A 263 34.04 1.99 11.50
C TYR A 263 35.38 1.46 10.98
N ASP A 264 35.60 1.60 9.68
CA ASP A 264 36.88 1.32 9.04
C ASP A 264 37.62 2.65 8.76
N PRO A 265 38.82 2.87 9.34
CA PRO A 265 39.60 4.10 9.12
C PRO A 265 40.09 4.25 7.66
N THR A 266 39.99 3.21 6.83
CA THR A 266 40.35 3.27 5.41
C THR A 266 39.23 3.84 4.53
N LEU A 267 37.99 3.85 5.03
CA LEU A 267 36.83 4.38 4.30
C LEU A 267 36.54 5.83 4.69
N PRO A 268 36.10 6.69 3.75
CA PRO A 268 35.78 8.08 4.05
C PRO A 268 34.49 8.18 4.87
N LEU A 269 34.56 8.83 6.03
CA LEU A 269 33.40 9.20 6.83
C LEU A 269 32.89 10.58 6.41
N VAL A 270 31.67 10.64 5.89
CA VAL A 270 31.00 11.89 5.49
C VAL A 270 29.89 12.21 6.49
N VAL A 271 29.98 13.38 7.12
CA VAL A 271 28.97 13.88 8.06
C VAL A 271 28.17 14.99 7.35
N HIS A 272 26.85 14.94 7.47
CA HIS A 272 25.94 15.95 6.93
C HIS A 272 25.09 16.52 8.06
N ALA A 273 24.94 17.85 8.08
CA ALA A 273 23.96 18.50 8.94
C ALA A 273 22.56 18.33 8.31
N LEU A 274 21.57 18.10 9.16
CA LEU A 274 20.17 17.98 8.75
C LEU A 274 19.47 19.31 8.93
N TYR A 275 18.55 19.61 8.02
CA TYR A 275 17.67 20.75 8.17
C TYR A 275 16.62 20.52 9.27
N ARG A 276 16.04 21.63 9.75
CA ARG A 276 14.92 21.58 10.70
C ARG A 276 13.80 20.69 10.16
N HIS A 277 13.32 19.79 11.00
CA HIS A 277 12.26 18.81 10.77
C HIS A 277 12.57 17.73 9.72
N GLU A 278 13.81 17.61 9.22
CA GLU A 278 14.21 16.57 8.27
C GLU A 278 14.26 15.16 8.89
N HIS A 279 14.21 15.05 10.22
CA HIS A 279 14.16 13.78 10.95
C HIS A 279 12.73 13.24 11.15
N LYS A 280 11.71 14.08 10.94
CA LYS A 280 10.28 13.75 11.14
C LYS A 280 9.77 12.90 9.98
N LYS A 281 8.93 11.88 10.23
CA LYS A 281 8.38 11.01 9.17
C LYS A 281 7.12 11.60 8.51
N THR A 282 7.07 11.56 7.19
CA THR A 282 6.00 12.01 6.30
C THR A 282 5.79 11.05 5.12
N VAL A 283 4.84 11.35 4.24
CA VAL A 283 4.76 10.69 2.92
C VAL A 283 5.65 11.46 1.95
N LEU A 284 6.56 10.76 1.29
CA LEU A 284 7.38 11.30 0.22
C LEU A 284 6.90 10.78 -1.13
N ASN A 285 6.83 11.68 -2.10
CA ASN A 285 6.45 11.39 -3.47
C ASN A 285 7.64 11.70 -4.38
N PHE A 286 8.10 10.71 -5.15
CA PHE A 286 9.24 10.82 -6.04
C PHE A 286 8.82 10.65 -7.49
N THR A 287 9.34 11.47 -8.39
CA THR A 287 9.23 11.19 -9.83
C THR A 287 10.32 10.20 -10.22
N LEU A 288 9.91 9.02 -10.66
CA LEU A 288 10.80 7.92 -11.01
C LEU A 288 10.75 7.70 -12.53
N GLN A 289 11.92 7.51 -13.11
CA GLN A 289 12.07 7.05 -14.48
C GLN A 289 13.02 5.86 -14.48
N ARG A 290 12.60 4.79 -15.13
CA ARG A 290 13.42 3.59 -15.26
C ARG A 290 14.63 3.84 -16.16
N ASN A 291 15.80 3.34 -15.75
CA ASN A 291 17.00 3.38 -16.57
C ASN A 291 16.80 2.55 -17.85
N SER A 292 17.27 3.06 -18.99
CA SER A 292 17.15 2.39 -20.30
C SER A 292 17.93 1.08 -20.39
N GLU A 293 18.96 0.90 -19.55
CA GLU A 293 19.77 -0.33 -19.52
C GLU A 293 19.13 -1.43 -18.66
N TYR A 294 18.16 -1.09 -17.82
CA TYR A 294 17.51 -2.03 -16.92
C TYR A 294 16.25 -2.58 -17.58
N ASN A 295 16.26 -3.87 -17.92
CA ASN A 295 15.17 -4.56 -18.62
C ASN A 295 14.29 -5.43 -17.71
N GLU A 296 14.64 -5.55 -16.43
CA GLU A 296 13.89 -6.40 -15.51
C GLU A 296 12.63 -5.71 -14.97
N PRO A 297 11.55 -6.48 -14.73
CA PRO A 297 10.33 -5.95 -14.17
C PRO A 297 10.52 -5.51 -12.72
N VAL A 298 10.20 -4.25 -12.43
CA VAL A 298 10.17 -3.71 -11.07
C VAL A 298 8.73 -3.64 -10.60
N ARG A 299 8.39 -4.41 -9.58
CA ARG A 299 7.04 -4.42 -9.01
C ARG A 299 6.89 -3.35 -7.94
N SER A 300 5.69 -2.77 -7.85
CA SER A 300 5.28 -1.99 -6.68
C SER A 300 5.34 -2.84 -5.41
N LYS A 301 5.75 -2.23 -4.29
CA LYS A 301 5.95 -2.86 -2.97
C LYS A 301 7.19 -3.75 -2.83
N ASP A 302 7.98 -3.94 -3.88
CA ASP A 302 9.28 -4.61 -3.75
C ASP A 302 10.28 -3.72 -2.99
N SER A 303 11.18 -4.35 -2.23
CA SER A 303 12.21 -3.64 -1.45
C SER A 303 13.27 -3.06 -2.38
N LEU A 304 13.34 -1.73 -2.44
CA LEU A 304 14.30 -0.97 -3.22
C LEU A 304 15.16 -0.12 -2.30
N ILE A 305 16.42 0.11 -2.69
CA ILE A 305 17.28 1.07 -2.00
C ILE A 305 17.12 2.42 -2.68
N LEU A 306 16.50 3.35 -1.97
CA LEU A 306 16.35 4.72 -2.39
C LEU A 306 17.53 5.55 -1.87
N CYS A 307 18.23 6.19 -2.80
CA CYS A 307 19.31 7.13 -2.51
C CYS A 307 18.78 8.55 -2.69
N VAL A 308 18.47 9.24 -1.58
CA VAL A 308 18.01 10.63 -1.59
C VAL A 308 19.02 11.49 -0.85
N GLY A 309 19.62 12.46 -1.55
CA GLY A 309 20.75 13.23 -1.06
C GLY A 309 21.87 12.32 -0.49
N PRO A 310 22.28 12.52 0.79
CA PRO A 310 23.27 11.67 1.46
C PRO A 310 22.68 10.38 2.08
N ARG A 311 21.36 10.24 2.11
CA ARG A 311 20.67 9.13 2.80
C ARG A 311 20.44 7.95 1.85
N ARG A 312 20.67 6.74 2.35
CA ARG A 312 20.35 5.49 1.67
C ARG A 312 19.30 4.76 2.51
N LEU A 313 18.14 4.50 1.92
CA LEU A 313 16.98 3.98 2.64
C LEU A 313 16.43 2.75 1.92
N ALA A 314 16.20 1.66 2.65
CA ALA A 314 15.41 0.54 2.15
C ALA A 314 13.92 0.91 2.22
N VAL A 315 13.24 0.87 1.07
CA VAL A 315 11.86 1.34 0.91
C VAL A 315 11.05 0.37 0.06
N ASN A 316 9.76 0.31 0.32
CA ASN A 316 8.80 -0.44 -0.49
C ASN A 316 7.87 0.59 -1.15
N PRO A 317 8.22 1.13 -2.33
CA PRO A 317 7.47 2.21 -2.94
C PRO A 317 6.20 1.72 -3.62
N LEU A 318 5.19 2.58 -3.65
CA LEU A 318 3.97 2.40 -4.43
C LEU A 318 4.08 3.22 -5.70
N PHE A 319 4.04 2.56 -6.87
CA PHE A 319 4.05 3.30 -8.12
C PHE A 319 2.64 3.77 -8.50
N SER A 320 2.56 5.00 -8.98
CA SER A 320 1.35 5.64 -9.47
C SER A 320 1.62 6.40 -10.77
N GLN A 321 0.59 6.58 -11.58
CA GLN A 321 0.72 7.23 -12.87
C GLN A 321 1.05 8.72 -12.73
N HIS A 322 2.13 9.17 -13.36
CA HIS A 322 2.39 10.60 -13.51
C HIS A 322 1.58 11.18 -14.68
N LEU A 323 0.71 12.15 -14.39
CA LEU A 323 -0.03 12.87 -15.42
C LEU A 323 0.92 13.85 -16.13
N ARG A 324 1.00 13.78 -17.47
CA ARG A 324 1.89 14.64 -18.27
C ARG A 324 1.58 16.13 -17.99
N GLY A 325 2.63 16.90 -17.74
CA GLY A 325 2.54 18.34 -17.45
C GLY A 325 2.29 18.69 -15.98
N GLY A 326 2.38 17.72 -15.06
CA GLY A 326 2.13 17.98 -13.63
C GLY A 326 0.69 18.39 -13.32
N ALA A 327 -0.23 18.16 -14.27
CA ALA A 327 -1.63 18.49 -14.12
C ALA A 327 -2.24 17.59 -13.05
N LYS A 328 -2.67 18.21 -11.95
CA LYS A 328 -3.42 17.52 -10.90
C LYS A 328 -4.83 17.26 -11.39
N SER A 329 -5.33 16.04 -11.18
CA SER A 329 -6.77 15.79 -11.30
C SER A 329 -7.52 16.65 -10.28
N THR A 330 -8.77 17.03 -10.57
CA THR A 330 -9.58 17.88 -9.68
C THR A 330 -9.72 17.27 -8.28
N ASN A 331 -9.67 15.94 -8.19
CA ASN A 331 -9.77 15.16 -6.97
C ASN A 331 -8.41 14.67 -6.42
N ASN A 332 -7.28 15.02 -7.06
CA ASN A 332 -5.92 14.58 -6.70
C ASN A 332 -5.76 13.05 -6.53
N VAL A 333 -6.55 12.26 -7.26
CA VAL A 333 -6.45 10.80 -7.29
C VAL A 333 -5.55 10.36 -8.45
N HIS A 334 -4.61 9.45 -8.17
CA HIS A 334 -3.65 8.92 -9.14
C HIS A 334 -3.82 7.40 -9.29
N LYS A 335 -3.72 6.91 -10.53
CA LYS A 335 -3.93 5.48 -10.81
C LYS A 335 -2.71 4.71 -10.30
N PHE A 336 -2.96 3.68 -9.48
CA PHE A 336 -1.92 2.76 -9.02
C PHE A 336 -1.37 1.93 -10.20
N GLU A 337 -0.05 1.76 -10.26
CA GLU A 337 0.64 0.91 -11.23
C GLU A 337 1.27 -0.29 -10.50
N ARG A 338 0.98 -1.52 -10.94
CA ARG A 338 1.58 -2.73 -10.34
C ARG A 338 3.06 -2.88 -10.67
N PHE A 339 3.47 -2.42 -11.85
CA PHE A 339 4.83 -2.48 -12.35
C PHE A 339 5.27 -1.11 -12.87
N LEU A 340 6.55 -0.80 -12.70
CA LEU A 340 7.15 0.41 -13.26
C LEU A 340 7.26 0.27 -14.78
N ARG A 341 6.60 1.17 -15.52
CA ARG A 341 6.60 1.17 -16.98
C ARG A 341 7.91 1.69 -17.56
N GLU A 342 8.30 1.09 -18.67
CA GLU A 342 9.48 1.52 -19.44
C GLU A 342 9.17 2.79 -20.24
N GLY A 343 10.12 3.73 -20.30
CA GLY A 343 10.02 4.96 -21.10
C GLY A 343 8.99 5.99 -20.63
N VAL A 344 8.30 5.75 -19.51
CA VAL A 344 7.32 6.67 -18.92
C VAL A 344 7.78 7.06 -17.51
N THR A 345 7.63 8.33 -17.15
CA THR A 345 7.81 8.78 -15.77
C THR A 345 6.61 8.32 -14.94
N SER A 346 6.87 7.62 -13.84
CA SER A 346 5.86 7.27 -12.84
C SER A 346 6.17 8.02 -11.54
N VAL A 347 5.20 8.10 -10.63
CA VAL A 347 5.42 8.63 -9.27
C VAL A 347 5.57 7.45 -8.33
N GLY A 348 6.53 7.50 -7.42
CA GLY A 348 6.73 6.53 -6.34
C GLY A 348 6.42 7.16 -5.00
N ASP A 349 5.44 6.61 -4.29
CA ASP A 349 5.01 7.10 -2.99
C ASP A 349 5.48 6.16 -1.88
N HIS A 350 6.06 6.71 -0.80
CA HIS A 350 6.48 5.92 0.36
C HIS A 350 6.53 6.74 1.65
N LEU A 351 6.30 6.09 2.80
CA LEU A 351 6.30 6.70 4.14
C LEU A 351 7.71 6.74 4.74
N ARG A 352 8.36 7.92 4.81
CA ARG A 352 9.70 8.10 5.40
C ARG A 352 9.95 9.51 5.92
N THR A 353 11.11 9.71 6.55
CA THR A 353 11.58 11.02 7.03
C THR A 353 11.51 12.08 5.94
N VAL A 354 11.09 13.31 6.27
CA VAL A 354 11.05 14.45 5.36
C VAL A 354 12.40 14.57 4.66
N ASP A 355 12.35 14.84 3.36
CA ASP A 355 13.51 15.30 2.62
C ASP A 355 13.23 16.71 2.09
N ILE A 356 14.05 17.67 2.51
CA ILE A 356 13.95 19.08 2.11
C ILE A 356 14.74 19.31 0.81
N TRP A 357 15.63 18.40 0.45
CA TRP A 357 16.44 18.52 -0.74
C TRP A 357 15.62 18.18 -1.98
N LYS A 358 15.58 19.08 -2.97
CA LYS A 358 15.22 18.72 -4.34
C LYS A 358 16.40 17.99 -4.99
N THR A 359 16.77 16.82 -4.47
CA THR A 359 17.85 16.02 -5.06
C THR A 359 17.31 15.17 -6.19
N SER A 360 17.85 15.37 -7.39
CA SER A 360 17.76 14.38 -8.46
C SER A 360 18.88 13.36 -8.26
N SER A 361 18.54 12.10 -8.00
CA SER A 361 19.52 11.01 -8.04
C SER A 361 19.86 10.69 -9.50
N HIS A 362 20.66 11.54 -10.16
CA HIS A 362 21.33 11.10 -11.39
C HIS A 362 22.44 10.14 -10.97
N ALA A 363 22.33 8.87 -11.36
CA ALA A 363 23.44 7.94 -11.27
C ALA A 363 24.64 8.59 -11.99
N PRO A 364 25.83 8.68 -11.38
CA PRO A 364 26.99 9.21 -12.07
C PRO A 364 27.34 8.23 -13.19
N GLN A 365 26.92 8.54 -14.42
CA GLN A 365 27.46 7.85 -15.58
C GLN A 365 28.98 8.06 -15.58
N GLY A 366 29.69 6.95 -15.45
CA GLY A 366 31.13 6.93 -15.25
C GLY A 366 31.84 7.62 -16.41
N ASN A 367 32.41 8.79 -16.14
CA ASN A 367 33.55 9.29 -16.90
C ASN A 367 34.35 10.28 -16.07
N ARG A 368 35.01 9.80 -15.02
CA ARG A 368 36.17 10.48 -14.45
C ARG A 368 37.42 9.69 -14.82
N ARG A 369 37.98 10.00 -15.98
CA ARG A 369 39.41 9.82 -16.22
C ARG A 369 40.14 10.72 -15.23
N SER A 370 40.61 10.14 -14.13
CA SER A 370 41.58 10.78 -13.26
C SER A 370 42.94 10.66 -13.96
N THR A 371 43.36 11.71 -14.65
CA THR A 371 44.79 11.94 -14.89
C THR A 371 45.37 12.60 -13.64
N MET A 372 46.55 12.12 -13.26
CA MET A 372 47.38 12.58 -12.13
C MET A 372 47.57 14.09 -12.07
#